data_AF-A0A849F9J4-F1
#
_entry.id   AF-A0A849F9J4-F1
#
_cell.length_a   1.000
_cell.length_b   1.000
_cell.length_c   1.000
_cell.angle_alpha   90.00
_cell.angle_beta   90.00
_cell.angle_gamma   90.00
#
_symmetry.space_group_name_H-M   'P 1'
#
loop_
_entity.id
_entity.type
_entity.pdbx_description
1 polymer ?
#
loop_
_entity_poly.entity_id
_entity_poly.type
_entity_poly.pdbx_seq_one_letter_code
_entity_poly.pdbx_strand_id
1 'polypeptide(L)'
;MTDFSNLVRQANLINAQWVGADDAGTFAVINPATAETIAHVPNCGATESRRAIAAANATEYGLATYAYTRDLARAFRLQDRLDYGLIGINEVFVVSPENPFGGLKESGLGQEGAWQGMDDYLSTKFTCIGGL
;
A
#
# COMPACT_ATOMS: atom_id res chain seq x y z
N MET A 1 0.21 20.77 -31.13
CA MET A 1 0.72 19.96 -30.01
C MET A 1 -0.08 20.37 -28.79
N THR A 2 -0.73 19.43 -28.11
CA THR A 2 -1.64 19.74 -26.99
C THR A 2 -0.82 20.21 -25.78
N ASP A 3 -1.19 21.34 -25.19
CA ASP A 3 -0.59 21.84 -23.95
C ASP A 3 -1.12 21.01 -22.76
N PHE A 4 -0.20 20.43 -21.98
CA PHE A 4 -0.50 19.62 -20.80
C PHE A 4 -0.01 20.28 -19.50
N SER A 5 0.44 21.55 -19.56
CA SER A 5 1.03 22.25 -18.42
C SER A 5 0.07 22.35 -17.22
N ASN A 6 -1.22 22.37 -17.49
CA ASN A 6 -2.33 22.38 -16.55
C ASN A 6 -2.66 21.02 -15.90
N LEU A 7 -2.05 19.91 -16.34
CA LEU A 7 -2.18 18.60 -15.71
C LEU A 7 -1.14 18.37 -14.60
N VAL A 8 -0.03 19.11 -14.61
CA VAL A 8 1.05 18.96 -13.64
C VAL A 8 0.69 19.74 -12.37
N ARG A 9 0.56 19.02 -11.25
CA ARG A 9 0.27 19.62 -9.95
C ARG A 9 1.43 19.43 -8.98
N GLN A 10 1.93 20.53 -8.43
CA GLN A 10 3.03 20.54 -7.45
C GLN A 10 2.53 20.34 -6.01
N ALA A 11 1.74 19.29 -5.80
CA ALA A 11 1.16 18.93 -4.51
C ALA A 11 0.95 17.42 -4.45
N ASN A 12 1.03 16.83 -3.26
CA ASN A 12 0.71 15.42 -3.03
C ASN A 12 -0.76 15.31 -2.58
N LEU A 13 -1.48 14.31 -3.06
CA LEU A 13 -2.87 14.08 -2.64
C LEU A 13 -2.89 13.18 -1.39
N ILE A 14 -3.40 13.70 -0.28
CA ILE A 14 -3.61 12.96 0.96
C ILE A 14 -5.02 13.26 1.46
N ASN A 15 -5.82 12.22 1.71
CA ASN A 15 -7.20 12.35 2.21
C ASN A 15 -8.08 13.32 1.39
N ALA A 16 -8.09 13.15 0.06
CA ALA A 16 -8.79 14.04 -0.88
C ALA A 16 -8.34 15.52 -0.86
N GLN A 17 -7.22 15.84 -0.21
CA GLN A 17 -6.65 17.19 -0.14
C GLN A 17 -5.28 17.23 -0.79
N TRP A 18 -5.03 18.30 -1.55
CA TRP A 18 -3.73 18.58 -2.13
C TRP A 18 -2.86 19.29 -1.09
N VAL A 19 -1.76 18.67 -0.69
CA VAL A 19 -0.89 19.16 0.37
C VAL A 19 0.56 19.32 -0.11
N GLY A 20 1.26 20.28 0.50
CA GLY A 20 2.71 20.36 0.44
C GLY A 20 3.38 19.45 1.47
N ALA A 21 4.70 19.53 1.58
CA ALA A 21 5.43 19.00 2.73
C ALA A 21 5.34 20.02 3.87
N ASP A 22 5.21 19.55 5.11
CA ASP A 22 5.07 20.44 6.28
C ASP A 22 6.30 21.34 6.48
N ASP A 23 7.48 20.88 6.06
CA ASP A 23 8.74 21.64 6.08
C ASP A 23 8.99 22.48 4.81
N ALA A 24 7.98 22.56 3.93
CA ALA A 24 8.06 23.15 2.60
C ALA A 24 9.14 22.54 1.67
N GLY A 25 9.69 21.38 2.04
CA GLY A 25 10.68 20.66 1.26
C GLY A 25 10.11 20.20 -0.08
N THR A 26 10.88 20.38 -1.15
CA THR A 26 10.56 19.87 -2.49
C THR A 26 11.78 19.26 -3.14
N PHE A 27 11.57 18.44 -4.18
CA PHE A 27 12.64 17.96 -5.06
C PHE A 27 12.24 18.13 -6.52
N ALA A 28 13.24 18.37 -7.37
CA ALA A 28 13.05 18.50 -8.80
C ALA A 28 12.83 17.13 -9.44
N VAL A 29 11.76 17.01 -10.24
CA VAL A 29 11.54 15.88 -11.14
C VAL A 29 12.16 16.24 -12.48
N ILE A 30 13.17 15.47 -12.89
CA ILE A 30 13.99 15.76 -14.06
C ILE A 30 13.65 14.78 -15.17
N ASN A 31 13.48 15.28 -16.38
CA ASN A 31 13.38 14.44 -17.57
C ASN A 31 14.74 13.78 -17.84
N PRO A 32 14.88 12.45 -17.77
CA PRO A 32 16.17 11.79 -17.96
C PRO A 32 16.71 11.89 -19.39
N ALA A 33 15.85 12.18 -20.38
CA ALA A 33 16.26 12.30 -21.78
C ALA A 33 16.78 13.70 -22.13
N THR A 34 16.28 14.76 -21.47
CA THR A 34 16.62 16.16 -21.79
C THR A 34 17.32 16.92 -20.66
N ALA A 35 17.38 16.33 -19.45
CA ALA A 35 17.82 16.96 -18.22
C ALA A 35 17.01 18.20 -17.78
N GLU A 36 15.90 18.51 -18.45
CA GLU A 36 15.01 19.61 -18.08
C GLU A 36 14.20 19.27 -16.82
N THR A 37 13.91 20.30 -16.01
CA THR A 37 13.03 20.15 -14.86
C THR A 37 11.57 20.16 -15.31
N ILE A 38 10.84 19.09 -14.97
CA ILE A 38 9.40 18.94 -15.26
C ILE A 38 8.56 19.61 -14.18
N ALA A 39 8.90 19.40 -12.90
CA ALA A 39 8.14 19.92 -11.76
C ALA A 39 8.97 19.90 -10.47
N HIS A 40 8.54 20.70 -9.48
CA HIS A 40 8.96 20.54 -8.09
C HIS A 40 7.86 19.84 -7.29
N VAL A 41 8.14 18.62 -6.83
CA VAL A 41 7.18 17.81 -6.06
C VAL A 41 7.48 17.91 -4.57
N PRO A 42 6.48 18.01 -3.68
CA PRO A 42 6.72 18.03 -2.25
C PRO A 42 7.43 16.77 -1.74
N ASN A 43 8.47 16.97 -0.92
CA ASN A 43 9.23 15.90 -0.27
C ASN A 43 8.60 15.52 1.07
N CYS A 44 7.44 14.86 1.01
CA CYS A 44 6.70 14.45 2.20
C CYS A 44 7.48 13.46 3.08
N GLY A 45 7.65 13.81 4.35
CA GLY A 45 8.39 13.07 5.36
C GLY A 45 7.50 12.15 6.19
N ALA A 46 7.96 11.88 7.43
CA ALA A 46 7.30 10.93 8.32
C ALA A 46 5.91 11.39 8.78
N THR A 47 5.70 12.69 8.97
CA THR A 47 4.41 13.24 9.44
C THR A 47 3.34 13.10 8.37
N GLU A 48 3.64 13.49 7.14
CA GLU A 48 2.77 13.35 5.98
C GLU A 48 2.49 11.88 5.72
N SER A 49 3.51 11.01 5.83
CA SER A 49 3.35 9.56 5.68
C SER A 49 2.36 8.99 6.70
N ARG A 50 2.37 9.47 7.96
CA ARG A 50 1.37 9.07 8.96
C ARG A 50 -0.05 9.53 8.59
N ARG A 51 -0.20 10.74 8.04
CA ARG A 51 -1.50 11.22 7.54
C ARG A 51 -1.99 10.40 6.35
N ALA A 52 -1.09 10.01 5.44
CA ALA A 52 -1.41 9.14 4.31
C ALA A 52 -1.87 7.75 4.76
N ILE A 53 -1.20 7.14 5.74
CA ILE A 53 -1.61 5.84 6.32
C ILE A 53 -2.99 5.96 7.00
N ALA A 54 -3.20 7.01 7.81
CA ALA A 54 -4.48 7.23 8.48
C ALA A 54 -5.62 7.38 7.46
N ALA A 55 -5.38 8.12 6.37
CA ALA A 55 -6.34 8.29 5.29
C ALA A 55 -6.59 6.98 4.53
N ALA A 56 -5.55 6.18 4.27
CA ALA A 56 -5.70 4.88 3.64
C ALA A 56 -6.55 3.93 4.49
N ASN A 57 -6.31 3.85 5.80
CA ASN A 57 -7.07 2.98 6.68
C ASN A 57 -8.50 3.47 6.97
N ALA A 58 -8.84 4.72 6.64
CA ALA A 58 -10.17 5.34 6.85
C ALA A 58 -11.22 4.87 5.82
N THR A 59 -11.24 3.56 5.56
CA THR A 59 -12.26 2.85 4.79
C THR A 59 -12.65 1.57 5.53
N GLU A 60 -13.89 1.14 5.34
CA GLU A 60 -14.39 -0.15 5.83
C GLU A 60 -13.74 -1.35 5.11
N TYR A 61 -13.04 -1.10 4.00
CA TYR A 61 -12.37 -2.12 3.18
C TYR A 61 -10.86 -2.20 3.48
N GLY A 62 -10.27 -3.36 3.18
CA GLY A 62 -8.87 -3.69 3.44
C GLY A 62 -8.34 -4.81 2.56
N LEU A 63 -8.63 -4.81 1.25
CA LEU A 63 -8.17 -5.85 0.33
C LEU A 63 -6.69 -5.66 -0.06
N ALA A 64 -6.40 -4.71 -0.95
CA ALA A 64 -5.06 -4.47 -1.47
C ALA A 64 -4.65 -3.00 -1.36
N THR A 65 -3.37 -2.77 -1.10
CA THR A 65 -2.75 -1.44 -1.08
C THR A 65 -1.34 -1.50 -1.65
N TYR A 66 -0.83 -0.36 -2.09
CA TYR A 66 0.46 -0.25 -2.76
C TYR A 66 1.23 0.97 -2.25
N ALA A 67 2.53 0.81 -2.06
CA ALA A 67 3.41 1.89 -1.69
C ALA A 67 4.76 1.79 -2.41
N TYR A 68 5.34 2.94 -2.75
CA TYR A 68 6.68 3.02 -3.32
C TYR A 68 7.61 3.78 -2.39
N THR A 69 8.74 3.18 -2.03
CA THR A 69 9.74 3.81 -1.18
C THR A 69 11.12 3.19 -1.36
N ARG A 70 12.17 4.01 -1.23
CA ARG A 70 13.58 3.55 -1.14
C ARG A 70 14.05 3.35 0.30
N ASP A 71 13.23 3.71 1.29
CA ASP A 71 13.54 3.62 2.71
C ASP A 71 13.01 2.30 3.28
N LEU A 72 13.92 1.37 3.58
CA LEU A 72 13.57 0.04 4.11
C LEU A 72 12.84 0.14 5.46
N ALA A 73 13.23 1.07 6.33
CA ALA A 73 12.55 1.26 7.61
C ALA A 73 11.12 1.80 7.38
N ARG A 74 10.90 2.59 6.32
CA ARG A 74 9.55 3.01 5.92
C ARG A 74 8.74 1.84 5.38
N ALA A 75 9.35 0.94 4.61
CA ALA A 75 8.67 -0.26 4.11
C ALA A 75 8.08 -1.10 5.27
N PHE A 76 8.88 -1.41 6.29
CA PHE A 76 8.38 -2.12 7.47
C PHE A 76 7.29 -1.35 8.22
N ARG A 77 7.45 -0.03 8.42
CA ARG A 77 6.40 0.79 9.04
C ARG A 77 5.10 0.82 8.24
N LEU A 78 5.15 0.71 6.92
CA LEU A 78 3.97 0.65 6.07
C LEU A 78 3.30 -0.72 6.19
N GLN A 79 4.08 -1.80 6.13
CA GLN A 79 3.60 -3.16 6.35
C GLN A 79 2.87 -3.30 7.69
N ASP A 80 3.44 -2.76 8.77
CA ASP A 80 2.87 -2.90 10.12
C ASP A 80 1.61 -2.04 10.35
N ARG A 81 1.42 -0.97 9.57
CA ARG A 81 0.40 0.06 9.86
C ARG A 81 -0.73 0.15 8.86
N LEU A 82 -0.60 -0.49 7.69
CA LEU A 82 -1.65 -0.52 6.69
C LEU A 82 -2.59 -1.70 6.99
N ASP A 83 -3.87 -1.41 7.21
CA ASP A 83 -4.87 -2.42 7.55
C ASP A 83 -5.42 -3.09 6.28
N TYR A 84 -4.55 -3.81 5.57
CA TYR A 84 -4.84 -4.49 4.30
C TYR A 84 -4.27 -5.91 4.28
N GLY A 85 -4.97 -6.83 3.62
CA GLY A 85 -4.50 -8.22 3.48
C GLY A 85 -3.37 -8.38 2.47
N LEU A 86 -3.31 -7.51 1.47
CA LEU A 86 -2.29 -7.50 0.43
C LEU A 86 -1.59 -6.14 0.38
N ILE A 87 -0.26 -6.14 0.53
CA ILE A 87 0.54 -4.92 0.52
C ILE A 87 1.67 -5.08 -0.50
N GLY A 88 1.61 -4.30 -1.58
CA GLY A 88 2.69 -4.20 -2.58
C GLY A 88 3.65 -3.08 -2.23
N ILE A 89 4.92 -3.41 -1.99
CA ILE A 89 5.98 -2.41 -1.78
C ILE A 89 6.93 -2.44 -2.97
N ASN A 90 6.98 -1.33 -3.72
CA ASN A 90 7.74 -1.20 -4.97
C ASN A 90 7.34 -2.18 -6.09
N GLU A 91 6.19 -2.83 -5.96
CA GLU A 91 5.65 -3.81 -6.90
C GLU A 91 4.12 -3.69 -6.93
N VAL A 92 3.54 -3.82 -8.12
CA VAL A 92 2.08 -3.79 -8.35
C VAL A 92 1.49 -5.18 -8.50
N PHE A 93 2.30 -6.16 -8.91
CA PHE A 93 1.87 -7.54 -9.09
C PHE A 93 2.24 -8.38 -7.87
N VAL A 94 1.33 -8.40 -6.88
CA VAL A 94 1.53 -9.11 -5.60
C VAL A 94 0.84 -10.47 -5.53
N VAL A 95 0.05 -10.81 -6.55
CA VAL A 95 -0.81 -12.00 -6.57
C VAL A 95 -0.15 -13.12 -7.36
N SER A 96 0.02 -14.28 -6.73
CA SER A 96 0.42 -15.53 -7.39
C SER A 96 -0.27 -16.71 -6.70
N PRO A 97 -0.41 -17.88 -7.36
CA PRO A 97 -1.10 -19.04 -6.78
C PRO A 97 -0.50 -19.54 -5.46
N GLU A 98 0.79 -19.31 -5.23
CA GLU A 98 1.51 -19.68 -4.02
C GLU A 98 1.39 -18.67 -2.87
N ASN A 99 0.81 -17.49 -3.11
CA ASN A 99 0.59 -16.45 -2.11
C ASN A 99 -0.87 -16.45 -1.62
N PRO A 100 -1.12 -16.20 -0.32
CA PRO A 100 -2.48 -16.15 0.21
C PRO A 100 -3.16 -14.85 -0.24
N PHE A 101 -4.32 -14.98 -0.88
CA PHE A 101 -5.14 -13.88 -1.38
C PHE A 101 -6.37 -13.70 -0.48
N GLY A 102 -6.41 -12.61 0.28
CA GLY A 102 -7.51 -12.32 1.19
C GLY A 102 -7.44 -10.88 1.66
N GLY A 103 -8.58 -10.36 2.11
CA GLY A 103 -8.70 -9.01 2.64
C GLY A 103 -8.91 -8.98 4.15
N LEU A 104 -8.77 -7.80 4.72
CA LEU A 104 -9.18 -7.49 6.09
C LEU A 104 -10.50 -6.69 6.08
N LYS A 105 -11.10 -6.53 7.27
CA LYS A 105 -12.33 -5.75 7.48
C LYS A 105 -13.50 -6.30 6.63
N GLU A 106 -14.29 -5.42 6.00
CA GLU A 106 -15.40 -5.81 5.13
C GLU A 106 -14.95 -6.31 3.75
N SER A 107 -13.64 -6.49 3.51
CA SER A 107 -13.13 -7.05 2.25
C SER A 107 -13.19 -8.57 2.17
N GLY A 108 -13.57 -9.27 3.24
CA GLY A 108 -13.84 -10.71 3.22
C GLY A 108 -13.34 -11.45 4.45
N LEU A 109 -13.62 -12.75 4.46
CA LEU A 109 -13.16 -13.73 5.44
C LEU A 109 -12.50 -14.88 4.69
N GLY A 110 -11.45 -15.47 5.27
CA GLY A 110 -10.68 -16.53 4.64
C GLY A 110 -9.59 -16.03 3.70
N GLN A 111 -8.95 -16.97 3.02
CA GLN A 111 -7.86 -16.73 2.07
C GLN A 111 -8.00 -17.69 0.89
N GLU A 112 -7.69 -17.25 -0.32
CA GLU A 112 -7.58 -18.11 -1.51
C GLU A 112 -6.11 -18.32 -1.89
N GLY A 113 -5.80 -19.45 -2.52
CA GLY A 113 -4.42 -19.77 -2.91
C GLY A 113 -3.51 -20.16 -1.75
N ALA A 114 -2.23 -20.33 -2.05
CA ALA A 114 -1.24 -20.89 -1.14
C ALA A 114 -1.71 -22.19 -0.45
N TRP A 115 -1.14 -22.50 0.70
CA TRP A 115 -1.57 -23.64 1.52
C TRP A 115 -2.71 -23.25 2.48
N GLN A 116 -2.76 -21.98 2.90
CA GLN A 116 -3.81 -21.43 3.76
C GLN A 116 -5.19 -21.54 3.12
N GLY A 117 -5.31 -21.42 1.80
CA GLY A 117 -6.60 -21.57 1.12
C GLY A 117 -7.22 -22.95 1.26
N MET A 118 -6.46 -23.98 1.67
CA MET A 118 -7.04 -25.28 1.99
C MET A 118 -7.80 -25.28 3.32
N ASP A 119 -7.46 -24.41 4.27
CA ASP A 119 -8.06 -24.40 5.61
C ASP A 119 -9.57 -24.15 5.57
N ASP A 120 -10.04 -23.34 4.61
CA ASP A 120 -11.46 -23.03 4.41
C ASP A 120 -12.29 -24.23 3.88
N TYR A 121 -11.62 -25.30 3.42
CA TYR A 121 -12.25 -26.53 2.90
C TYR A 121 -12.00 -27.76 3.79
N LEU A 122 -11.33 -27.61 4.93
CA LEU A 122 -11.02 -28.69 5.86
C LEU A 122 -11.91 -28.63 7.11
N SER A 123 -11.97 -29.73 7.86
CA SER A 123 -12.66 -29.79 9.15
C SER A 123 -11.79 -30.52 10.17
N THR A 124 -11.44 -29.84 11.26
CA THR A 124 -10.66 -30.43 12.35
C THR A 124 -11.50 -31.42 13.14
N LYS A 125 -10.97 -32.63 13.36
CA LYS A 125 -11.59 -33.68 14.18
C LYS A 125 -10.66 -34.08 15.31
N PHE A 126 -11.13 -33.96 16.54
CA PHE A 126 -10.42 -34.43 17.72
C PHE A 126 -10.89 -35.83 18.12
N THR A 127 -9.95 -36.74 18.37
CA THR A 127 -10.24 -38.09 18.87
C THR A 127 -9.35 -38.38 20.07
N CYS A 128 -9.95 -38.67 21.23
CA CYS A 128 -9.25 -39.17 22.42
C CYS A 128 -9.45 -40.69 22.53
N ILE A 129 -8.36 -41.45 22.47
CA ILE A 129 -8.37 -42.90 22.70
C ILE A 129 -7.74 -43.16 24.06
N GLY A 130 -8.58 -43.43 25.06
CA GLY A 130 -8.14 -43.75 26.43
C GLY A 130 -8.04 -45.26 26.68
N GLY A 131 -7.43 -45.64 27.80
CA GLY A 131 -7.41 -47.03 28.28
C GLY A 131 -6.45 -47.97 27.54
N LEU A 132 -5.41 -47.41 26.91
CA LEU A 132 -4.21 -48.14 26.47
C LEU A 132 -3.17 -48.19 27.60
#